data_AF-A0A7C3SAR2-F1
#
_entry.id   AF-A0A7C3SAR2-F1
#
_cell.length_a   1.000
_cell.length_b   1.000
_cell.length_c   1.000
_cell.angle_alpha   90.00
_cell.angle_beta   90.00
_cell.angle_gamma   90.00
#
_symmetry.space_group_name_H-M   'P 1'
#
loop_
_entity.id
_entity.type
_entity.pdbx_description
1 polymer ?
#
loop_
_entity_poly.entity_id
_entity_poly.type
_entity_poly.pdbx_seq_one_letter_code
_entity_poly.pdbx_strand_id
1 'polypeptide(L)'
;MVGWQAWLTEMQKWWDGLTASVREVVILASVLVAALVLGKIVGALVKAVSKGLGVDEVFKTPWSQTSLSRPSKTPSDAIGYLCVGTLWAGAVWWLAVRYQLTDIANAIRVATGRVWILAVVFGFAVGLSNWLMRSLLDFLRSPTVKDWSEKLMPSGREQISETFVRAFAFLVYGFLLLFVLLVATDLFGMNTTAEAIKALWELTLRLIIAAIALGIGWLGVRWLEKLREFPELAQPPPTLAQQLTRLGIVSVSLLLVLILLMGGSSALVALLIVALIAFLILPLRDYIPDLWAGLMLRLHNVREVVIDGKPVKLMKIGALACDLNSEDSQLIMRNREVLDAFLKRTN
;
A
#
# COMPACT_ATOMS: atom_id res chain seq x y z
N MET A 1 -63.55 -9.96 29.99
CA MET A 1 -63.55 -9.85 28.51
C MET A 1 -64.49 -8.76 27.96
N VAL A 2 -65.43 -8.20 28.73
CA VAL A 2 -66.46 -7.24 28.24
C VAL A 2 -65.94 -5.81 27.97
N GLY A 3 -64.87 -5.37 28.64
CA GLY A 3 -64.38 -3.99 28.52
C GLY A 3 -63.74 -3.63 27.18
N TRP A 4 -63.15 -4.60 26.46
CA TRP A 4 -62.42 -4.30 25.22
C TRP A 4 -63.32 -4.06 24.02
N GLN A 5 -64.43 -4.80 23.93
CA GLN A 5 -65.41 -4.59 22.87
C GLN A 5 -66.13 -3.26 23.02
N ALA A 6 -66.50 -2.88 24.25
CA ALA A 6 -67.13 -1.58 24.54
C ALA A 6 -66.21 -0.40 24.19
N TRP A 7 -64.93 -0.49 24.54
CA TRP A 7 -63.94 0.53 24.18
C TRP A 7 -63.73 0.65 22.66
N LEU A 8 -63.67 -0.49 21.93
CA LEU A 8 -63.56 -0.49 20.47
C LEU A 8 -64.77 0.16 19.80
N THR A 9 -65.99 -0.11 20.28
CA THR A 9 -67.21 0.53 19.76
C THR A 9 -67.25 2.03 20.02
N GLU A 10 -66.76 2.49 21.17
CA GLU A 10 -66.67 3.91 21.51
C GLU A 10 -65.64 4.62 20.62
N MET A 11 -64.49 3.98 20.40
CA MET A 11 -63.45 4.45 19.46
C MET A 11 -63.95 4.51 18.02
N GLN A 12 -64.71 3.51 17.58
CA GLN A 12 -65.32 3.49 16.25
C GLN A 12 -66.28 4.66 16.06
N LYS A 13 -67.16 4.92 17.05
CA LYS A 13 -68.07 6.08 17.02
C LYS A 13 -67.33 7.41 17.00
N TRP A 14 -66.28 7.55 17.81
CA TRP A 14 -65.44 8.74 17.79
C TRP A 14 -64.79 8.94 16.41
N TRP A 15 -64.21 7.88 15.85
CA TRP A 15 -63.61 7.90 14.51
C TRP A 15 -64.62 8.30 13.44
N ASP A 16 -65.83 7.75 13.51
CA ASP A 16 -66.90 8.02 12.57
C ASP A 16 -67.47 9.44 12.68
N GLY A 17 -67.33 10.08 13.84
CA GLY A 17 -67.71 11.48 14.07
C GLY A 17 -66.71 12.53 13.54
N LEU A 18 -65.49 12.12 13.16
CA LEU A 18 -64.47 13.04 12.65
C LEU A 18 -64.73 13.44 11.19
N THR A 19 -64.50 14.71 10.86
CA THR A 19 -64.48 15.21 9.48
C THR A 19 -63.32 14.60 8.69
N ALA A 20 -63.45 14.54 7.36
CA ALA A 20 -62.44 13.93 6.49
C ALA A 20 -61.04 14.55 6.66
N SER A 21 -60.95 15.87 6.85
CA SER A 21 -59.69 16.57 7.09
C SER A 21 -59.04 16.20 8.43
N VAL A 22 -59.84 16.05 9.49
CA VAL A 22 -59.32 15.66 10.82
C VAL A 22 -58.89 14.19 10.83
N ARG A 23 -59.64 13.31 10.16
CA ARG A 23 -59.22 11.90 9.99
C ARG A 23 -57.88 11.80 9.27
N GLU A 24 -57.67 12.58 8.22
CA GLU A 24 -56.40 12.58 7.49
C GLU A 24 -55.22 13.03 8.37
N VAL A 25 -55.39 14.08 9.17
CA VAL A 25 -54.37 14.52 10.15
C VAL A 25 -54.07 13.44 11.19
N VAL A 26 -55.09 12.75 11.70
CA VAL A 26 -54.90 11.66 12.68
C VAL A 26 -54.18 10.47 12.05
N ILE A 27 -54.47 10.13 10.79
CA ILE A 27 -53.74 9.08 10.05
C ILE A 27 -52.28 9.47 9.90
N LEU A 28 -51.99 10.70 9.46
CA LEU A 28 -50.60 11.18 9.30
C LEU A 28 -49.83 11.17 10.62
N ALA A 29 -50.45 11.68 11.69
CA ALA A 29 -49.84 11.68 13.02
C ALA A 29 -49.59 10.25 13.52
N SER A 30 -50.53 9.33 13.32
CA SER A 30 -50.37 7.94 13.74
C SER A 30 -49.28 7.21 12.95
N VAL A 31 -49.15 7.45 11.63
CA VAL A 31 -48.06 6.90 10.81
C VAL A 31 -46.70 7.43 11.26
N LEU A 32 -46.58 8.72 11.54
CA LEU A 32 -45.33 9.31 12.03
C LEU A 32 -44.94 8.76 13.41
N VAL A 33 -45.89 8.67 14.34
CA VAL A 33 -45.67 8.09 15.67
C VAL A 33 -45.29 6.61 15.55
N ALA A 34 -46.01 5.84 14.73
CA ALA A 34 -45.69 4.43 14.49
C ALA A 34 -44.29 4.27 13.89
N ALA A 35 -43.89 5.09 12.92
CA ALA A 35 -42.55 5.06 12.33
C ALA A 35 -41.44 5.41 13.34
N LEU A 36 -41.69 6.38 14.24
CA LEU A 36 -40.76 6.72 15.32
C LEU A 36 -40.57 5.56 16.29
N VAL A 37 -41.68 4.95 16.75
CA VAL A 37 -41.66 3.85 17.72
C VAL A 37 -41.09 2.57 17.09
N LEU A 38 -41.62 2.16 15.94
CA LEU A 38 -41.12 0.99 15.20
C LEU A 38 -39.65 1.17 14.83
N GLY A 39 -39.24 2.36 14.41
CA GLY A 39 -37.85 2.70 14.14
C GLY A 39 -36.94 2.38 15.34
N LYS A 40 -37.32 2.83 16.54
CA LYS A 40 -36.57 2.55 17.78
C LYS A 40 -36.55 1.07 18.14
N ILE A 41 -37.68 0.36 18.00
CA ILE A 41 -37.78 -1.08 18.28
C ILE A 41 -36.86 -1.86 17.33
N VAL A 42 -36.97 -1.60 16.02
CA VAL A 42 -36.12 -2.25 15.00
C VAL A 42 -34.65 -1.92 15.24
N GLY A 43 -34.32 -0.66 15.52
CA GLY A 43 -32.94 -0.26 15.85
C GLY A 43 -32.38 -0.99 17.07
N ALA A 44 -33.18 -1.15 18.13
CA ALA A 44 -32.78 -1.89 19.33
C ALA A 44 -32.60 -3.38 19.05
N LEU A 45 -33.50 -3.99 18.25
CA LEU A 45 -33.41 -5.38 17.85
C LEU A 45 -32.16 -5.64 16.99
N VAL A 46 -31.94 -4.81 15.96
CA VAL A 46 -30.76 -4.92 15.09
C VAL A 46 -29.48 -4.73 15.92
N LYS A 47 -29.44 -3.75 16.81
CA LYS A 47 -28.32 -3.59 17.75
C LYS A 47 -28.08 -4.85 18.59
N ALA A 48 -29.13 -5.45 19.14
CA ALA A 48 -29.02 -6.65 19.95
C ALA A 48 -28.49 -7.85 19.13
N VAL A 49 -29.01 -8.03 17.92
CA VAL A 49 -28.55 -9.07 16.97
C VAL A 49 -27.10 -8.83 16.57
N SER A 50 -26.73 -7.60 16.17
CA SER A 50 -25.36 -7.26 15.81
C SER A 50 -24.37 -7.46 16.96
N LYS A 51 -24.78 -7.17 18.20
CA LYS A 51 -23.99 -7.49 19.39
C LYS A 51 -23.85 -8.99 19.61
N GLY A 52 -24.94 -9.75 19.43
CA GLY A 52 -24.92 -11.22 19.52
C GLY A 52 -24.02 -11.87 18.47
N LEU A 53 -23.87 -11.25 17.30
CA LEU A 53 -22.98 -11.69 16.22
C LEU A 53 -21.51 -11.26 16.39
N GLY A 54 -21.17 -10.55 17.46
CA GLY A 54 -19.78 -10.12 17.72
C GLY A 54 -19.27 -9.04 16.76
N VAL A 55 -20.16 -8.28 16.11
CA VAL A 55 -19.79 -7.19 15.19
C VAL A 55 -18.84 -6.21 15.89
N ASP A 56 -19.10 -5.87 17.14
CA ASP A 56 -18.24 -4.95 17.90
C ASP A 56 -16.80 -5.48 18.05
N GLU A 57 -16.56 -6.79 18.02
CA GLU A 57 -15.23 -7.38 18.10
C GLU A 57 -14.53 -7.43 16.74
N VAL A 58 -15.30 -7.66 15.67
CA VAL A 58 -14.81 -7.65 14.29
C VAL A 58 -14.36 -6.25 13.88
N PHE A 59 -15.02 -5.21 14.37
CA PHE A 59 -14.76 -3.81 14.03
C PHE A 59 -13.90 -3.05 15.06
N LYS A 60 -13.40 -3.72 16.12
CA LYS A 60 -12.44 -3.12 17.03
C LYS A 60 -11.16 -2.76 16.27
N THR A 61 -10.76 -1.51 16.35
CA THR A 61 -9.43 -1.09 15.88
C THR A 61 -8.38 -1.55 16.89
N PRO A 62 -7.17 -1.94 16.45
CA PRO A 62 -6.09 -2.39 17.33
C PRO A 62 -5.64 -1.28 18.30
N TRP A 63 -5.90 -0.02 17.96
CA TRP A 63 -5.61 1.17 18.78
C TRP A 63 -6.63 1.41 19.91
N SER A 64 -7.80 0.74 19.89
CA SER A 64 -8.82 0.93 20.93
C SER A 64 -8.44 0.33 22.29
N GLN A 65 -7.34 -0.42 22.38
CA GLN A 65 -6.84 -0.98 23.63
C GLN A 65 -6.18 0.06 24.55
N THR A 66 -5.75 1.21 24.02
CA THR A 66 -5.06 2.24 24.82
C THR A 66 -6.01 3.27 25.45
N SER A 67 -7.30 3.29 25.11
CA SER A 67 -8.27 4.17 25.78
C SER A 67 -8.90 3.47 26.97
N LEU A 68 -8.50 3.84 28.20
CA LEU A 68 -9.11 3.43 29.47
C LEU A 68 -10.62 3.75 29.56
N SER A 69 -11.11 4.64 28.71
CA SER A 69 -12.53 4.94 28.54
C SER A 69 -13.15 4.03 27.48
N ARG A 70 -14.10 3.16 27.89
CA ARG A 70 -14.98 2.45 26.93
C ARG A 70 -15.54 3.48 25.93
N PRO A 71 -15.42 3.27 24.61
CA PRO A 71 -16.04 4.15 23.64
C PRO A 71 -17.56 4.20 23.90
N SER A 72 -18.11 5.40 24.01
CA SER A 72 -19.52 5.63 24.38
C SER A 72 -20.53 5.18 23.32
N LYS A 73 -20.06 4.89 22.09
CA LYS A 73 -20.86 4.37 20.99
C LYS A 73 -20.14 3.22 20.31
N THR A 74 -20.83 2.10 20.13
CA THR A 74 -20.28 0.89 19.49
C THR A 74 -20.63 0.82 18.00
N PRO A 75 -19.87 0.08 17.17
CA PRO A 75 -20.21 -0.15 15.76
C PRO A 75 -21.62 -0.71 15.56
N SER A 76 -22.08 -1.59 16.46
CA SER A 76 -23.47 -2.05 16.51
C SER A 76 -24.51 -0.95 16.77
N ASP A 77 -24.15 0.11 17.51
CA ASP A 77 -25.02 1.28 17.67
C ASP A 77 -25.19 2.01 16.34
N ALA A 78 -24.11 2.16 15.56
CA ALA A 78 -24.16 2.83 14.26
C ALA A 78 -25.06 2.08 13.26
N ILE A 79 -24.99 0.75 13.20
CA ILE A 79 -25.88 -0.08 12.36
C ILE A 79 -27.34 0.09 12.82
N GLY A 80 -27.59 0.05 14.13
CA GLY A 80 -28.93 0.29 14.68
C GLY A 80 -29.48 1.67 14.30
N TYR A 81 -28.67 2.72 14.37
CA TYR A 81 -29.05 4.07 13.94
C TYR A 81 -29.29 4.17 12.44
N LEU A 82 -28.53 3.47 11.59
CA LEU A 82 -28.77 3.41 10.15
C LEU A 82 -30.14 2.78 9.83
N CYS A 83 -30.51 1.69 10.52
CA CYS A 83 -31.83 1.07 10.35
C CYS A 83 -32.97 2.00 10.82
N VAL A 84 -32.80 2.67 11.97
CA VAL A 84 -33.76 3.68 12.45
C VAL A 84 -33.93 4.80 11.43
N GLY A 85 -32.81 5.35 10.94
CA GLY A 85 -32.79 6.41 9.94
C GLY A 85 -33.45 5.99 8.63
N THR A 86 -33.27 4.73 8.21
CA THR A 86 -33.91 4.18 7.00
C THR A 86 -35.43 4.10 7.14
N LEU A 87 -35.93 3.68 8.31
CA LEU A 87 -37.37 3.65 8.59
C LEU A 87 -37.98 5.05 8.64
N TRP A 88 -37.26 6.01 9.24
CA TRP A 88 -37.69 7.40 9.25
C TRP A 88 -37.67 8.02 7.85
N ALA A 89 -36.61 7.76 7.07
CA ALA A 89 -36.53 8.17 5.67
C ALA A 89 -37.67 7.56 4.84
N GLY A 90 -38.06 6.31 5.09
CA GLY A 90 -39.21 5.68 4.47
C GLY A 90 -40.55 6.37 4.79
N ALA A 91 -40.73 6.81 6.03
CA ALA A 91 -41.92 7.57 6.43
C ALA A 91 -41.96 8.96 5.77
N VAL A 92 -40.84 9.68 5.73
CA VAL A 92 -40.74 10.98 5.03
C VAL A 92 -40.92 10.80 3.52
N TRP A 93 -40.37 9.73 2.95
CA TRP A 93 -40.56 9.38 1.54
C TRP A 93 -42.04 9.13 1.22
N TRP A 94 -42.72 8.33 2.02
CA TRP A 94 -44.15 8.05 1.85
C TRP A 94 -44.98 9.33 1.92
N LEU A 95 -44.65 10.23 2.86
CA LEU A 95 -45.30 11.52 3.00
C LEU A 95 -45.05 12.41 1.77
N ALA A 96 -43.82 12.45 1.26
CA ALA A 96 -43.47 13.19 0.05
C ALA A 96 -44.25 12.67 -1.18
N VAL A 97 -44.38 11.35 -1.35
CA VAL A 97 -45.20 10.76 -2.42
C VAL A 97 -46.67 11.13 -2.27
N ARG A 98 -47.20 11.08 -1.04
CA ARG A 98 -48.61 11.39 -0.75
C ARG A 98 -48.98 12.83 -1.11
N TYR A 99 -48.07 13.78 -0.90
CA TYR A 99 -48.23 15.20 -1.24
C TYR A 99 -47.74 15.57 -2.65
N GLN A 100 -47.46 14.59 -3.51
CA GLN A 100 -46.96 14.79 -4.88
C GLN A 100 -45.63 15.56 -4.96
N LEU A 101 -44.83 15.56 -3.88
CA LEU A 101 -43.49 16.13 -3.83
C LEU A 101 -42.47 15.11 -4.39
N THR A 102 -42.60 14.82 -5.69
CA THR A 102 -41.83 13.77 -6.39
C THR A 102 -40.33 13.99 -6.34
N ASP A 103 -39.87 15.25 -6.39
CA ASP A 103 -38.45 15.61 -6.31
C ASP A 103 -37.86 15.23 -4.94
N ILE A 104 -38.59 15.51 -3.86
CA ILE A 104 -38.17 15.19 -2.49
C ILE A 104 -38.18 13.67 -2.28
N ALA A 105 -39.21 12.98 -2.76
CA ALA A 105 -39.28 11.53 -2.68
C ALA A 105 -38.10 10.86 -3.42
N ASN A 106 -37.78 11.32 -4.63
CA ASN A 106 -36.64 10.82 -5.37
C ASN A 106 -35.31 11.13 -4.68
N ALA A 107 -35.15 12.35 -4.15
CA ALA A 107 -33.96 12.74 -3.39
C ALA A 107 -33.75 11.86 -2.15
N ILE A 108 -34.80 11.58 -1.37
CA ILE A 108 -34.72 10.70 -0.19
C ILE A 108 -34.33 9.28 -0.58
N ARG A 109 -34.95 8.73 -1.65
CA ARG A 109 -34.63 7.38 -2.14
C ARG A 109 -33.16 7.27 -2.55
N VAL A 110 -32.67 8.24 -3.35
CA VAL A 110 -31.29 8.26 -3.82
C VAL A 110 -30.31 8.46 -2.65
N ALA A 111 -30.59 9.41 -1.76
CA ALA A 111 -29.74 9.67 -0.59
C ALA A 111 -29.65 8.45 0.34
N THR A 112 -30.78 7.79 0.62
CA THR A 112 -30.82 6.57 1.44
C THR A 112 -30.00 5.46 0.81
N GLY A 113 -30.11 5.25 -0.51
CA GLY A 113 -29.31 4.28 -1.25
C GLY A 113 -27.80 4.57 -1.17
N ARG A 114 -27.40 5.83 -1.39
CA ARG A 114 -26.00 6.28 -1.31
C ARG A 114 -25.41 6.07 0.09
N VAL A 115 -26.18 6.36 1.14
CA VAL A 115 -25.75 6.14 2.53
C VAL A 115 -25.53 4.65 2.83
N TRP A 116 -26.40 3.77 2.33
CA TRP A 116 -26.22 2.32 2.51
C TRP A 116 -25.01 1.78 1.75
N ILE A 117 -24.78 2.22 0.51
CA ILE A 117 -23.58 1.86 -0.24
C ILE A 117 -22.34 2.30 0.54
N LEU A 118 -22.31 3.53 1.04
CA LEU A 118 -21.20 4.04 1.84
C LEU A 118 -20.99 3.23 3.13
N ALA A 119 -22.08 2.85 3.82
CA ALA A 119 -22.00 2.04 5.03
C ALA A 119 -21.41 0.65 4.75
N VAL A 120 -21.80 0.00 3.65
CA VAL A 120 -21.25 -1.29 3.23
C VAL A 120 -19.78 -1.15 2.85
N VAL A 121 -19.41 -0.12 2.08
CA VAL A 121 -18.03 0.15 1.68
C VAL A 121 -17.15 0.43 2.90
N PHE A 122 -17.63 1.23 3.86
CA PHE A 122 -16.93 1.47 5.12
C PHE A 122 -16.78 0.18 5.93
N GLY A 123 -17.85 -0.62 6.03
CA GLY A 123 -17.82 -1.92 6.69
C GLY A 123 -16.78 -2.86 6.09
N PHE A 124 -16.75 -2.95 4.75
CA PHE A 124 -15.76 -3.73 4.02
C PHE A 124 -14.34 -3.21 4.24
N ALA A 125 -14.14 -1.89 4.19
CA ALA A 125 -12.85 -1.26 4.43
C ALA A 125 -12.30 -1.59 5.82
N VAL A 126 -13.12 -1.45 6.88
CA VAL A 126 -12.67 -1.80 8.23
C VAL A 126 -12.43 -3.31 8.36
N GLY A 127 -13.30 -4.15 7.81
CA GLY A 127 -13.09 -5.61 7.81
C GLY A 127 -11.78 -6.01 7.12
N LEU A 128 -11.49 -5.43 5.96
CA LEU A 128 -10.26 -5.66 5.21
C LEU A 128 -9.03 -5.15 5.98
N SER A 129 -9.12 -3.98 6.63
CA SER A 129 -8.03 -3.44 7.45
C SER A 129 -7.65 -4.38 8.60
N ASN A 130 -8.67 -4.93 9.28
CA ASN A 130 -8.47 -5.83 10.40
C ASN A 130 -7.95 -7.19 9.94
N TRP A 131 -8.41 -7.69 8.79
CA TRP A 131 -7.85 -8.89 8.18
C TRP A 131 -6.38 -8.71 7.79
N LEU A 132 -6.03 -7.61 7.11
CA LEU A 132 -4.65 -7.29 6.74
C LEU A 132 -3.75 -7.17 7.96
N MET A 133 -4.22 -6.53 9.03
CA MET A 133 -3.46 -6.37 10.26
C MET A 133 -3.22 -7.72 10.96
N ARG A 134 -4.23 -8.60 10.99
CA ARG A 134 -4.08 -9.97 11.53
C ARG A 134 -3.10 -10.78 10.71
N SER A 135 -3.26 -10.78 9.38
CA SER A 135 -2.34 -11.45 8.46
C SER A 135 -0.90 -10.97 8.62
N LEU A 136 -0.69 -9.66 8.84
CA LEU A 136 0.64 -9.13 9.12
C LEU A 136 1.19 -9.64 10.47
N LEU A 137 0.39 -9.61 11.53
CA LEU A 137 0.81 -10.10 12.84
C LEU A 137 1.15 -11.59 12.81
N ASP A 138 0.34 -12.38 12.10
CA ASP A 138 0.57 -13.81 11.91
C ASP A 138 1.85 -14.06 11.10
N PHE A 139 2.10 -13.26 10.06
CA PHE A 139 3.34 -13.31 9.29
C PHE A 139 4.58 -12.95 10.14
N LEU A 140 4.51 -11.87 10.92
CA LEU A 140 5.59 -11.44 11.82
C LEU A 140 5.85 -12.45 12.96
N ARG A 141 4.83 -13.20 13.38
CA ARG A 141 4.96 -14.28 14.37
C ARG A 141 5.49 -15.58 13.81
N SER A 142 5.53 -15.74 12.49
CA SER A 142 6.02 -16.97 11.87
C SER A 142 7.50 -17.24 12.24
N PRO A 143 7.88 -18.50 12.52
CA PRO A 143 9.23 -18.85 12.96
C PRO A 143 10.28 -18.48 11.91
N THR A 144 9.95 -18.59 10.62
CA THR A 144 10.84 -18.24 9.51
C THR A 144 11.19 -16.75 9.48
N VAL A 145 10.21 -15.88 9.69
CA VAL A 145 10.42 -14.42 9.73
C VAL A 145 11.11 -14.02 11.02
N LYS A 146 10.79 -14.69 12.13
CA LYS A 146 11.47 -14.52 13.41
C LYS A 146 12.96 -14.82 13.29
N ASP A 147 13.33 -15.98 12.76
CA ASP A 147 14.72 -16.41 12.56
C ASP A 147 15.47 -15.48 11.58
N TRP A 148 14.79 -15.05 10.52
CA TRP A 148 15.38 -14.14 9.54
C TRP A 148 15.61 -12.74 10.13
N SER A 149 14.67 -12.25 10.96
CA SER A 149 14.80 -10.97 11.66
C SER A 149 15.93 -11.00 12.71
N GLU A 150 16.05 -12.10 13.46
CA GLU A 150 17.14 -12.30 14.44
C GLU A 150 18.51 -12.35 13.75
N LYS A 151 18.59 -12.99 12.58
CA LYS A 151 19.81 -13.04 11.75
C LYS A 151 20.19 -11.72 11.05
N LEU A 152 19.30 -10.73 11.01
CA LEU A 152 19.55 -9.45 10.35
C LEU A 152 19.66 -8.28 11.33
N MET A 153 19.01 -8.34 12.49
CA MET A 153 18.98 -7.26 13.48
C MET A 153 18.90 -7.80 14.92
N PRO A 154 20.03 -8.17 15.53
CA PRO A 154 20.05 -8.76 16.88
C PRO A 154 19.75 -7.78 18.03
N SER A 155 19.90 -6.46 17.85
CA SER A 155 19.83 -5.47 18.95
C SER A 155 18.69 -4.44 18.87
N GLY A 156 17.77 -4.54 17.91
CA GLY A 156 16.71 -3.52 17.70
C GLY A 156 15.32 -4.06 17.35
N ARG A 157 15.09 -5.36 17.54
CA ARG A 157 13.90 -6.07 17.02
C ARG A 157 12.58 -5.54 17.55
N GLU A 158 12.46 -5.34 18.86
CA GLU A 158 11.18 -4.93 19.47
C GLU A 158 10.77 -3.54 18.98
N GLN A 159 11.68 -2.57 19.04
CA GLN A 159 11.41 -1.19 18.63
C GLN A 159 11.13 -1.05 17.13
N ILE A 160 11.83 -1.81 16.27
CA ILE A 160 11.60 -1.80 14.82
C ILE A 160 10.30 -2.55 14.47
N SER A 161 9.99 -3.65 15.14
CA SER A 161 8.75 -4.40 14.91
C SER A 161 7.51 -3.57 15.27
N GLU A 162 7.56 -2.83 16.38
CA GLU A 162 6.48 -1.94 16.80
C GLU A 162 6.34 -0.75 15.85
N THR A 163 7.46 -0.15 15.43
CA THR A 163 7.46 0.96 14.45
C THR A 163 6.91 0.51 13.11
N PHE A 164 7.30 -0.67 12.63
CA PHE A 164 6.82 -1.25 11.37
C PHE A 164 5.33 -1.57 11.43
N VAL A 165 4.87 -2.20 12.51
CA VAL A 165 3.44 -2.46 12.77
C VAL A 165 2.63 -1.17 12.79
N ARG A 166 3.13 -0.13 13.47
CA ARG A 166 2.48 1.18 13.54
C ARG A 166 2.41 1.88 12.18
N ALA A 167 3.52 1.87 11.44
CA ALA A 167 3.59 2.43 10.10
C ALA A 167 2.66 1.71 9.12
N PHE A 168 2.65 0.37 9.15
CA PHE A 168 1.77 -0.44 8.33
C PHE A 168 0.30 -0.21 8.67
N ALA A 169 -0.05 -0.15 9.96
CA ALA A 169 -1.40 0.17 10.39
C ALA A 169 -1.81 1.56 9.87
N PHE A 170 -0.97 2.59 10.06
CA PHE A 170 -1.25 3.94 9.56
C PHE A 170 -1.47 3.95 8.04
N LEU A 171 -0.64 3.22 7.31
CA LEU A 171 -0.72 3.09 5.86
C LEU A 171 -2.02 2.40 5.43
N VAL A 172 -2.33 1.23 6.00
CA VAL A 172 -3.55 0.46 5.66
C VAL A 172 -4.81 1.24 6.01
N TYR A 173 -4.90 1.79 7.23
CA TYR A 173 -6.07 2.58 7.65
C TYR A 173 -6.19 3.88 6.85
N GLY A 174 -5.09 4.61 6.64
CA GLY A 174 -5.08 5.85 5.87
C GLY A 174 -5.48 5.62 4.42
N PHE A 175 -4.98 4.55 3.80
CA PHE A 175 -5.34 4.17 2.44
C PHE A 175 -6.81 3.76 2.35
N LEU A 176 -7.30 2.91 3.23
CA LEU A 176 -8.71 2.49 3.21
C LEU A 176 -9.67 3.64 3.54
N LEU A 177 -9.26 4.59 4.38
CA LEU A 177 -10.02 5.82 4.62
C LEU A 177 -10.09 6.69 3.35
N LEU A 178 -8.97 6.89 2.64
CA LEU A 178 -8.96 7.60 1.37
C LEU A 178 -9.87 6.92 0.34
N PHE A 179 -9.88 5.58 0.29
CA PHE A 179 -10.78 4.82 -0.57
C PHE A 179 -12.26 5.11 -0.26
N VAL A 180 -12.65 5.04 1.02
CA VAL A 180 -14.02 5.36 1.45
C VAL A 180 -14.38 6.80 1.09
N LEU A 181 -13.47 7.74 1.31
CA LEU A 181 -13.69 9.15 0.97
C LEU A 181 -13.86 9.35 -0.54
N LEU A 182 -13.07 8.65 -1.37
CA LEU A 182 -13.19 8.71 -2.83
C LEU A 182 -14.57 8.22 -3.28
N VAL A 183 -15.02 7.08 -2.76
CA VAL A 183 -16.35 6.52 -3.04
C VAL A 183 -17.44 7.47 -2.53
N ALA A 184 -17.28 8.08 -1.36
CA ALA A 184 -18.22 9.07 -0.85
C ALA A 184 -18.32 10.26 -1.80
N THR A 185 -17.19 10.82 -2.24
CA THR A 185 -17.21 11.99 -3.13
C THR A 185 -17.84 11.70 -4.48
N ASP A 186 -17.63 10.50 -5.03
CA ASP A 186 -18.26 10.05 -6.27
C ASP A 186 -19.78 9.87 -6.09
N LEU A 187 -20.20 9.19 -5.02
CA LEU A 187 -21.61 8.99 -4.69
C LEU A 187 -22.36 10.31 -4.46
N PHE A 188 -21.72 11.33 -3.88
CA PHE A 188 -22.36 12.61 -3.60
C PHE A 188 -22.12 13.68 -4.67
N GLY A 189 -21.38 13.37 -5.76
CA GLY A 189 -21.13 14.31 -6.86
C GLY A 189 -20.22 15.48 -6.47
N MET A 190 -19.32 15.28 -5.50
CA MET A 190 -18.40 16.31 -5.00
C MET A 190 -17.11 16.32 -5.83
N ASN A 191 -17.21 16.78 -7.08
CA ASN A 191 -16.12 16.65 -8.07
C ASN A 191 -14.79 17.27 -7.63
N THR A 192 -14.82 18.47 -7.04
CA THR A 192 -13.61 19.17 -6.56
C THR A 192 -12.91 18.40 -5.43
N THR A 193 -13.70 17.85 -4.51
CA THR A 193 -13.20 17.03 -3.41
C THR A 193 -12.67 15.69 -3.92
N ALA A 194 -13.32 15.11 -4.92
CA ALA A 194 -12.90 13.86 -5.56
C ALA A 194 -11.53 14.00 -6.24
N GLU A 195 -11.29 15.10 -6.96
CA GLU A 195 -9.99 15.39 -7.58
C GLU A 195 -8.88 15.53 -6.53
N ALA A 196 -9.14 16.25 -5.43
CA ALA A 196 -8.18 16.39 -4.34
C ALA A 196 -7.86 15.05 -3.66
N ILE A 197 -8.87 14.22 -3.39
CA ILE A 197 -8.68 12.88 -2.80
C ILE A 197 -7.97 11.95 -3.78
N LYS A 198 -8.27 12.03 -5.07
CA LYS A 198 -7.59 11.25 -6.11
C LYS A 198 -6.10 11.61 -6.20
N ALA A 199 -5.77 12.90 -6.11
CA ALA A 199 -4.37 13.33 -6.05
C ALA A 199 -3.65 12.78 -4.79
N LEU A 200 -4.30 12.82 -3.62
CA LEU A 200 -3.78 12.22 -2.38
C LEU A 200 -3.61 10.70 -2.50
N TRP A 201 -4.55 10.02 -3.14
CA TRP A 201 -4.49 8.58 -3.41
C TRP A 201 -3.31 8.22 -4.30
N GLU A 202 -3.14 8.92 -5.42
CA GLU A 202 -2.01 8.72 -6.34
C GLU A 202 -0.67 9.00 -5.67
N LEU A 203 -0.59 10.08 -4.86
CA LEU A 203 0.61 10.38 -4.08
C LEU A 203 0.94 9.26 -3.09
N THR A 204 -0.07 8.76 -2.38
CA THR A 204 0.09 7.66 -1.41
C THR A 204 0.60 6.39 -2.10
N LEU A 205 0.02 6.01 -3.25
CA LEU A 205 0.50 4.88 -4.04
C LEU A 205 1.95 5.05 -4.48
N ARG A 206 2.32 6.23 -4.98
CA ARG A 206 3.70 6.52 -5.41
C ARG A 206 4.68 6.41 -4.25
N LEU A 207 4.30 6.91 -3.06
CA LEU A 207 5.12 6.79 -1.84
C LEU A 207 5.29 5.33 -1.40
N ILE A 208 4.23 4.51 -1.49
CA ILE A 208 4.29 3.08 -1.15
C ILE A 208 5.25 2.35 -2.10
N ILE A 209 5.11 2.57 -3.41
CA ILE A 209 5.98 1.92 -4.41
C ILE A 209 7.43 2.38 -4.22
N ALA A 210 7.65 3.68 -3.95
CA ALA A 210 8.97 4.22 -3.63
C ALA A 210 9.58 3.56 -2.39
N ALA A 211 8.82 3.41 -1.30
CA ALA A 211 9.29 2.76 -0.08
C ALA A 211 9.65 1.28 -0.33
N ILE A 212 8.85 0.55 -1.10
CA ILE A 212 9.14 -0.83 -1.50
C ILE A 212 10.43 -0.89 -2.34
N ALA A 213 10.59 0.01 -3.31
CA ALA A 213 11.78 0.06 -4.16
C ALA A 213 13.06 0.35 -3.35
N LEU A 214 12.99 1.27 -2.38
CA LEU A 214 14.10 1.52 -1.44
C LEU A 214 14.37 0.30 -0.55
N GLY A 215 13.33 -0.37 -0.07
CA GLY A 215 13.46 -1.58 0.73
C GLY A 215 14.16 -2.72 -0.02
N ILE A 216 13.77 -2.95 -1.28
CA ILE A 216 14.43 -3.93 -2.16
C ILE A 216 15.89 -3.54 -2.42
N GLY A 217 16.16 -2.26 -2.68
CA GLY A 217 17.52 -1.74 -2.87
C GLY A 217 18.40 -1.97 -1.65
N TRP A 218 17.89 -1.64 -0.46
CA TRP A 218 18.58 -1.86 0.81
C TRP A 218 18.83 -3.34 1.10
N LEU A 219 17.86 -4.22 0.82
CA LEU A 219 18.03 -5.67 0.93
C LEU A 219 19.08 -6.20 -0.03
N GLY A 220 19.10 -5.73 -1.27
CA GLY A 220 20.13 -6.08 -2.25
C GLY A 220 21.54 -5.73 -1.76
N VAL A 221 21.71 -4.53 -1.20
CA VAL A 221 22.97 -4.08 -0.60
C VAL A 221 23.40 -4.96 0.59
N ARG A 222 22.48 -5.27 1.50
CA ARG A 222 22.78 -6.14 2.66
C ARG A 222 23.06 -7.58 2.27
N TRP A 223 22.39 -8.09 1.24
CA TRP A 223 22.64 -9.43 0.72
C TRP A 223 24.04 -9.53 0.11
N LEU A 224 24.46 -8.48 -0.63
CA LEU A 224 25.84 -8.32 -1.10
C LEU A 224 26.85 -8.25 0.04
N GLU A 225 26.53 -7.62 1.17
CA GLU A 225 27.40 -7.62 2.36
C GLU A 225 27.52 -9.03 2.97
N LYS A 226 26.45 -9.83 3.01
CA LYS A 226 26.49 -11.22 3.51
C LYS A 226 27.23 -12.19 2.59
N LEU A 227 27.22 -11.99 1.28
CA LEU A 227 28.04 -12.77 0.35
C LEU A 227 29.55 -12.62 0.63
N ARG A 228 29.97 -11.58 1.35
CA ARG A 228 31.35 -11.41 1.84
C ARG A 228 31.77 -12.46 2.87
N GLU A 229 30.82 -13.04 3.59
CA GLU A 229 31.06 -14.05 4.63
C GLU A 229 31.32 -15.46 4.03
N PHE A 230 31.04 -15.65 2.74
CA PHE A 230 31.25 -16.91 2.02
C PHE A 230 32.34 -16.75 0.93
N PRO A 231 33.64 -16.78 1.32
CA PRO A 231 34.76 -16.56 0.40
C PRO A 231 34.88 -17.62 -0.71
N GLU A 232 34.26 -18.79 -0.56
CA GLU A 232 34.30 -19.88 -1.56
C GLU A 232 33.51 -19.57 -2.84
N LEU A 233 32.54 -18.65 -2.79
CA LEU A 233 31.71 -18.24 -3.95
C LEU A 233 32.22 -16.96 -4.63
N ALA A 234 33.22 -16.28 -4.05
CA ALA A 234 33.71 -14.98 -4.50
C ALA A 234 35.12 -15.10 -5.13
N GLN A 235 35.19 -15.50 -6.40
CA GLN A 235 36.37 -15.28 -7.25
C GLN A 235 35.95 -14.34 -8.39
N PRO A 236 36.56 -13.15 -8.65
CA PRO A 236 37.92 -12.65 -8.34
C PRO A 236 37.89 -11.34 -7.46
N PRO A 237 38.88 -10.41 -7.43
CA PRO A 237 39.20 -9.60 -6.25
C PRO A 237 37.99 -8.79 -5.69
N PRO A 238 37.73 -8.87 -4.38
CA PRO A 238 36.40 -8.64 -3.79
C PRO A 238 36.01 -7.18 -3.53
N THR A 239 36.71 -6.18 -4.07
CA THR A 239 36.45 -4.78 -3.69
C THR A 239 35.74 -3.97 -4.76
N LEU A 240 36.26 -3.92 -5.99
CA LEU A 240 35.74 -3.02 -7.04
C LEU A 240 34.43 -3.47 -7.67
N ALA A 241 34.35 -4.72 -8.17
CA ALA A 241 33.13 -5.23 -8.81
C ALA A 241 31.93 -5.19 -7.86
N GLN A 242 32.16 -5.49 -6.57
CA GLN A 242 31.13 -5.51 -5.54
C GLN A 242 30.72 -4.08 -5.11
N GLN A 243 31.68 -3.14 -5.01
CA GLN A 243 31.39 -1.72 -4.80
C GLN A 243 30.58 -1.12 -5.94
N LEU A 244 30.92 -1.46 -7.20
CA LEU A 244 30.18 -1.04 -8.38
C LEU A 244 28.77 -1.65 -8.44
N THR A 245 28.61 -2.91 -8.02
CA THR A 245 27.28 -3.55 -7.93
C THR A 245 26.42 -2.91 -6.84
N ARG A 246 27.01 -2.59 -5.67
CA ARG A 246 26.33 -1.86 -4.59
C ARG A 246 25.89 -0.47 -5.04
N LEU A 247 26.78 0.28 -5.69
CA LEU A 247 26.52 1.62 -6.17
C LEU A 247 25.48 1.60 -7.30
N GLY A 248 25.52 0.58 -8.16
CA GLY A 248 24.50 0.32 -9.18
C GLY A 248 23.12 0.05 -8.59
N ILE A 249 23.01 -0.84 -7.60
CA ILE A 249 21.73 -1.15 -6.95
C ILE A 249 21.15 0.10 -6.26
N VAL A 250 21.96 0.84 -5.50
CA VAL A 250 21.50 2.08 -4.84
C VAL A 250 21.06 3.11 -5.87
N SER A 251 21.85 3.30 -6.92
CA SER A 251 21.56 4.26 -7.99
C SER A 251 20.27 3.91 -8.74
N VAL A 252 20.08 2.65 -9.13
CA VAL A 252 18.88 2.18 -9.83
C VAL A 252 17.64 2.27 -8.93
N SER A 253 17.74 1.89 -7.65
CA SER A 253 16.63 2.03 -6.69
C SER A 253 16.25 3.50 -6.47
N LEU A 254 17.24 4.39 -6.35
CA LEU A 254 17.01 5.82 -6.15
C LEU A 254 16.43 6.49 -7.40
N LEU A 255 16.89 6.09 -8.59
CA LEU A 255 16.30 6.51 -9.86
C LEU A 255 14.84 6.07 -9.98
N LEU A 256 14.55 4.79 -9.66
CA LEU A 256 13.18 4.27 -9.73
C LEU A 256 12.24 5.07 -8.80
N VAL A 257 12.70 5.39 -7.60
CA VAL A 257 11.97 6.24 -6.64
C VAL A 257 11.71 7.64 -7.18
N LEU A 258 12.72 8.29 -7.77
CA LEU A 258 12.58 9.61 -8.35
C LEU A 258 11.61 9.62 -9.55
N ILE A 259 11.67 8.60 -10.41
CA ILE A 259 10.75 8.43 -11.54
C ILE A 259 9.31 8.30 -11.05
N LEU A 260 9.08 7.50 -10.01
CA LEU A 260 7.75 7.27 -9.42
C LEU A 260 7.20 8.53 -8.75
N LEU A 261 8.04 9.32 -8.08
CA LEU A 261 7.64 10.55 -7.40
C LEU A 261 7.35 11.71 -8.37
N MET A 262 8.12 11.82 -9.45
CA MET A 262 7.96 12.88 -10.45
C MET A 262 6.73 12.72 -11.37
N GLY A 263 5.99 11.62 -11.25
CA GLY A 263 4.68 11.49 -11.90
C GLY A 263 4.71 11.37 -13.42
N GLY A 264 5.81 10.85 -13.98
CA GLY A 264 5.84 10.46 -15.39
C GLY A 264 6.07 11.60 -16.39
N SER A 265 6.58 12.75 -15.98
CA SER A 265 7.13 13.72 -16.95
C SER A 265 8.30 13.07 -17.70
N SER A 266 8.04 12.60 -18.91
CA SER A 266 8.96 11.79 -19.72
C SER A 266 10.32 12.47 -19.94
N ALA A 267 10.33 13.80 -20.01
CA ALA A 267 11.55 14.60 -20.13
C ALA A 267 12.41 14.60 -18.86
N LEU A 268 11.79 14.71 -17.67
CA LEU A 268 12.51 14.65 -16.40
C LEU A 268 13.03 13.24 -16.10
N VAL A 269 12.25 12.22 -16.47
CA VAL A 269 12.66 10.81 -16.38
C VAL A 269 13.87 10.55 -17.28
N ALA A 270 13.86 11.04 -18.52
CA ALA A 270 14.99 10.91 -19.43
C ALA A 270 16.25 11.63 -18.89
N LEU A 271 16.12 12.85 -18.37
CA LEU A 271 17.22 13.58 -17.74
C LEU A 271 17.81 12.85 -16.53
N LEU A 272 16.95 12.28 -15.68
CA LEU A 272 17.38 11.47 -14.53
C LEU A 272 18.15 10.23 -14.96
N ILE A 273 17.66 9.52 -16.00
CA ILE A 273 18.33 8.34 -16.55
C ILE A 273 19.71 8.74 -17.09
N VAL A 274 19.80 9.82 -17.87
CA VAL A 274 21.07 10.31 -18.41
C VAL A 274 22.03 10.72 -17.30
N ALA A 275 21.55 11.44 -16.28
CA ALA A 275 22.35 11.83 -15.12
C ALA A 275 22.85 10.61 -14.33
N LEU A 276 22.02 9.58 -14.17
CA LEU A 276 22.40 8.33 -13.50
C LEU A 276 23.45 7.55 -14.29
N ILE A 277 23.25 7.44 -15.60
CA ILE A 277 24.21 6.79 -16.50
C ILE A 277 25.55 7.55 -16.44
N ALA A 278 25.53 8.88 -16.51
CA ALA A 278 26.73 9.69 -16.36
C ALA A 278 27.40 9.48 -14.99
N PHE A 279 26.62 9.44 -13.90
CA PHE A 279 27.11 9.21 -12.55
C PHE A 279 27.71 7.81 -12.36
N LEU A 280 27.16 6.78 -13.03
CA LEU A 280 27.68 5.42 -13.01
C LEU A 280 28.92 5.28 -13.90
N ILE A 281 28.97 5.97 -15.04
CA ILE A 281 30.11 5.92 -15.97
C ILE A 281 31.32 6.69 -15.44
N LEU A 282 31.12 7.82 -14.75
CA LEU A 282 32.20 8.66 -14.21
C LEU A 282 33.24 7.89 -13.38
N PRO A 283 32.87 7.08 -12.36
CA PRO A 283 33.84 6.28 -11.61
C PRO A 283 34.36 5.06 -12.40
N LEU A 284 33.65 4.62 -13.45
CA LEU A 284 34.10 3.55 -14.34
C LEU A 284 35.05 4.04 -15.44
N ARG A 285 35.19 5.37 -15.64
CA ARG A 285 35.92 5.97 -16.76
C ARG A 285 37.33 5.40 -16.93
N ASP A 286 38.04 5.20 -15.81
CA ASP A 286 39.42 4.72 -15.83
C ASP A 286 39.55 3.21 -16.08
N TYR A 287 38.44 2.46 -15.95
CA TYR A 287 38.39 0.99 -16.07
C TYR A 287 37.73 0.51 -17.37
N ILE A 288 36.94 1.36 -18.05
CA ILE A 288 36.33 1.03 -19.35
C ILE A 288 37.38 0.62 -20.40
N PRO A 289 38.54 1.32 -20.52
CA PRO A 289 39.58 0.90 -21.46
C PRO A 289 40.17 -0.48 -21.11
N ASP A 290 40.32 -0.81 -19.83
CA ASP A 290 40.85 -2.11 -19.37
C ASP A 290 39.85 -3.26 -19.62
N LEU A 291 38.54 -3.00 -19.47
CA LEU A 291 37.49 -3.96 -19.83
C LEU A 291 37.46 -4.22 -21.35
N TRP A 292 37.56 -3.15 -22.15
CA TRP A 292 37.60 -3.26 -23.60
C TRP A 292 38.85 -4.00 -24.07
N ALA A 293 39.99 -3.71 -23.47
CA ALA A 293 41.24 -4.39 -23.77
C ALA A 293 41.19 -5.88 -23.41
N GLY A 294 40.58 -6.23 -22.28
CA GLY A 294 40.36 -7.62 -21.89
C GLY A 294 39.45 -8.38 -22.87
N LEU A 295 38.39 -7.73 -23.35
CA LEU A 295 37.51 -8.28 -24.37
C LEU A 295 38.25 -8.52 -25.70
N MET A 296 39.03 -7.54 -26.15
CA MET A 296 39.83 -7.63 -27.37
C MET A 296 40.87 -8.76 -27.30
N LEU A 297 41.58 -8.89 -26.18
CA LEU A 297 42.56 -9.97 -25.97
C LEU A 297 41.91 -11.35 -25.98
N ARG A 298 40.70 -11.50 -25.41
CA ARG A 298 39.92 -12.75 -25.47
C ARG A 298 39.42 -13.06 -26.87
N LEU A 299 38.90 -12.06 -27.58
CA LEU A 299 38.40 -12.23 -28.96
C LEU A 299 39.51 -12.68 -29.91
N HIS A 300 40.72 -12.17 -29.74
CA HIS A 300 41.88 -12.51 -30.57
C HIS A 300 42.65 -13.74 -30.07
N ASN A 301 42.19 -14.42 -29.01
CA ASN A 301 42.84 -15.60 -28.42
C ASN A 301 44.35 -15.43 -28.21
N VAL A 302 44.77 -14.27 -27.72
CA VAL A 302 46.19 -13.94 -27.58
C VAL A 302 46.82 -14.81 -26.49
N ARG A 303 47.83 -15.62 -26.87
CA ARG A 303 48.53 -16.54 -25.95
C ARG A 303 49.91 -16.05 -25.53
N GLU A 304 50.55 -15.21 -26.33
CA GLU A 304 51.90 -14.71 -26.09
C GLU A 304 52.03 -13.25 -26.53
N VAL A 305 52.64 -12.42 -25.68
CA VAL A 305 52.87 -10.99 -25.94
C VAL A 305 54.33 -10.68 -25.65
N VAL A 306 54.93 -9.80 -26.45
CA VAL A 306 56.30 -9.32 -26.22
C VAL A 306 56.22 -8.04 -25.41
N ILE A 307 56.74 -8.07 -24.18
CA ILE A 307 56.77 -6.92 -23.27
C ILE A 307 58.24 -6.63 -22.98
N ASP A 308 58.67 -5.38 -23.19
CA ASP A 308 60.07 -4.93 -23.02
C ASP A 308 61.10 -5.82 -23.73
N GLY A 309 60.74 -6.30 -24.93
CA GLY A 309 61.61 -7.15 -25.76
C GLY A 309 61.69 -8.62 -25.35
N LYS A 310 60.98 -9.05 -24.30
CA LYS A 310 60.92 -10.46 -23.86
C LYS A 310 59.56 -11.10 -24.18
N PRO A 311 59.51 -12.35 -24.67
CA PRO A 311 58.26 -13.07 -24.87
C PRO A 311 57.67 -13.50 -23.51
N VAL A 312 56.41 -13.16 -23.26
CA VAL A 312 55.69 -13.46 -22.02
C VAL A 312 54.41 -14.24 -22.35
N LYS A 313 54.15 -15.33 -21.62
CA LYS A 313 52.98 -16.19 -21.82
C LYS A 313 51.78 -15.71 -20.99
N LEU A 314 50.62 -15.57 -21.63
CA LEU A 314 49.35 -15.24 -20.97
C LEU A 314 48.76 -16.50 -20.33
N MET A 315 48.69 -16.53 -19.00
CA MET A 315 48.13 -17.65 -18.24
C MET A 315 46.61 -17.51 -18.10
N LYS A 316 46.15 -16.32 -17.72
CA LYS A 316 44.73 -16.05 -17.46
C LYS A 316 44.38 -14.61 -17.82
N ILE A 317 43.38 -14.44 -18.67
CA ILE A 317 42.83 -13.12 -19.00
C ILE A 317 41.67 -12.83 -18.04
N GLY A 318 41.91 -11.96 -17.06
CA GLY A 318 40.87 -11.43 -16.17
C GLY A 318 40.08 -10.28 -16.81
N ALA A 319 39.07 -9.77 -16.11
CA ALA A 319 38.22 -8.69 -16.62
C ALA A 319 38.95 -7.34 -16.74
N LEU A 320 39.92 -7.06 -15.85
CA LEU A 320 40.66 -5.80 -15.78
C LEU A 320 42.18 -5.96 -15.91
N ALA A 321 42.69 -7.15 -15.57
CA ALA A 321 44.11 -7.48 -15.59
C ALA A 321 44.33 -8.91 -16.08
N CYS A 322 45.50 -9.14 -16.65
CA CYS A 322 45.97 -10.44 -17.11
C CYS A 322 47.07 -10.95 -16.17
N ASP A 323 47.01 -12.23 -15.86
CA ASP A 323 48.10 -12.95 -15.22
C ASP A 323 49.06 -13.42 -16.31
N LEU A 324 50.29 -12.93 -16.23
CA LEU A 324 51.37 -13.19 -17.14
C LEU A 324 52.43 -14.05 -16.45
N ASN A 325 53.00 -15.01 -17.18
CA ASN A 325 54.12 -15.80 -16.72
C ASN A 325 55.38 -15.41 -17.51
N SER A 326 56.33 -14.78 -16.81
CA SER A 326 57.69 -14.54 -17.31
C SER A 326 58.62 -15.59 -16.68
N GLU A 327 59.72 -15.95 -17.34
CA GLU A 327 60.59 -17.08 -16.97
C GLU A 327 61.06 -17.08 -15.50
N ASP A 328 61.08 -15.92 -14.84
CA ASP A 328 61.48 -15.76 -13.44
C ASP A 328 60.38 -15.25 -12.48
N SER A 329 59.18 -14.87 -12.94
CA SER A 329 58.10 -14.40 -12.05
C SER A 329 56.70 -14.36 -12.69
N GLN A 330 55.67 -14.51 -11.85
CA GLN A 330 54.29 -14.20 -12.20
C GLN A 330 54.04 -12.70 -12.08
N LEU A 331 53.60 -12.08 -13.17
CA LEU A 331 53.33 -10.64 -13.27
C LEU A 331 51.84 -10.42 -13.50
N ILE A 332 51.24 -9.51 -12.74
CA ILE A 332 49.85 -9.07 -12.94
C ILE A 332 49.90 -7.70 -13.60
N MET A 333 49.44 -7.62 -14.86
CA MET A 333 49.43 -6.36 -15.62
C MET A 333 48.01 -6.00 -16.06
N ARG A 334 47.75 -4.70 -16.19
CA ARG A 334 46.46 -4.20 -16.68
C ARG A 334 46.24 -4.59 -18.13
N ASN A 335 45.00 -4.90 -18.48
CA ASN A 335 44.65 -5.37 -19.82
C ASN A 335 45.02 -4.36 -20.92
N ARG A 336 44.90 -3.05 -20.66
CA ARG A 336 45.28 -2.01 -21.64
C ARG A 336 46.76 -2.06 -22.03
N GLU A 337 47.65 -2.31 -21.07
CA GLU A 337 49.10 -2.32 -21.28
C GLU A 337 49.52 -3.58 -22.05
N VAL A 338 48.83 -4.70 -21.80
CA VAL A 338 49.03 -5.95 -22.54
C VAL A 338 48.52 -5.83 -23.98
N LEU A 339 47.37 -5.17 -24.19
CA LEU A 339 46.84 -4.94 -25.54
C LEU A 339 47.75 -3.99 -26.34
N ASP A 340 48.25 -2.92 -25.73
CA ASP A 340 49.19 -1.99 -26.38
C ASP A 340 50.50 -2.69 -26.78
N ALA A 341 51.01 -3.57 -25.92
CA ALA A 341 52.20 -4.38 -26.23
C ALA A 341 51.95 -5.39 -27.37
N PHE A 342 50.74 -5.97 -27.44
CA PHE A 342 50.35 -6.84 -28.55
C PHE A 342 50.26 -6.06 -29.87
N LEU A 343 49.60 -4.90 -29.88
CA LEU A 343 49.41 -4.08 -31.09
C LEU A 343 50.72 -3.53 -31.64
N LYS A 344 51.67 -3.16 -30.76
CA LYS A 344 53.02 -2.71 -31.17
C LYS A 344 53.88 -3.78 -31.83
N ARG A 345 53.58 -5.07 -31.64
CA ARG A 345 54.29 -6.18 -32.31
C ARG A 345 53.81 -6.41 -33.75
N THR A 346 52.56 -6.03 -34.05
CA THR A 346 51.92 -6.21 -35.36
C THR A 346 52.20 -5.10 -36.36
N ASN A 347 52.77 -3.98 -35.92
CA ASN A 347 53.29 -2.90 -36.79
C ASN A 347 54.80 -3.05 -36.97
#